data_AF-A0AAJ2MVN7-F1
#
_entry.id   AF-A0AAJ2MVN7-F1
#
_cell.length_a   1.000
_cell.length_b   1.000
_cell.length_c   1.000
_cell.angle_alpha   90.00
_cell.angle_beta   90.00
_cell.angle_gamma   90.00
#
_symmetry.space_group_name_H-M   'P 1'
#
loop_
_entity.id
_entity.type
_entity.pdbx_description
1 polymer ?
#
loop_
_entity_poly.entity_id
_entity_poly.type
_entity_poly.pdbx_seq_one_letter_code
_entity_poly.pdbx_strand_id
1 'polypeptide(L)'
;MYAVNGKGYRVVSDATQLLPGETAMTVLPDDLVARLKVLEARSDRDLELRASDWTQMADAPLTALEKASYQAYRQALRDLPSAPGFPDVPWPPVPVIKDGAASNGQGTIHP
;
A
#
# COMPACT_ATOMS: atom_id res chain seq x y z
N MET A 1 -18.98 6.19 17.71
CA MET A 1 -18.11 7.40 17.73
C MET A 1 -16.65 6.97 17.71
N TYR A 2 -15.72 7.88 17.50
CA TYR A 2 -14.29 7.59 17.46
C TYR A 2 -13.61 8.14 18.70
N ALA A 3 -12.74 7.34 19.29
CA ALA A 3 -11.75 7.81 20.26
C ALA A 3 -10.45 8.07 19.49
N VAL A 4 -10.01 9.33 19.47
CA VAL A 4 -8.85 9.77 18.68
C VAL A 4 -7.75 10.29 19.60
N ASN A 5 -6.51 9.95 19.30
CA ASN A 5 -5.33 10.50 19.97
C ASN A 5 -4.21 10.80 18.95
N GLY A 6 -3.06 11.30 19.42
CA GLY A 6 -1.93 11.65 18.55
C GLY A 6 -1.26 10.48 17.82
N LYS A 7 -1.66 9.23 18.10
CA LYS A 7 -1.09 8.00 17.50
C LYS A 7 -2.09 7.23 16.64
N GLY A 8 -3.39 7.51 16.72
CA GLY A 8 -4.39 6.76 15.96
C GLY A 8 -5.82 6.98 16.47
N TYR A 9 -6.69 6.04 16.09
CA TYR A 9 -8.09 6.04 16.49
C TYR A 9 -8.59 4.63 16.77
N ARG A 10 -9.71 4.55 17.46
CA ARG A 10 -10.52 3.33 17.57
C ARG A 10 -12.00 3.68 17.64
N VAL A 11 -12.84 2.72 17.27
CA VAL A 11 -14.30 2.87 17.36
C VAL A 11 -14.72 2.60 18.80
N VAL A 12 -15.54 3.48 19.36
CA VAL A 12 -16.17 3.31 20.68
C VAL A 12 -17.68 3.52 20.56
N SER A 13 -18.44 2.82 21.40
CA SER A 13 -19.91 2.96 21.41
C SER A 13 -20.34 4.29 22.00
N ASP A 14 -19.64 4.75 23.02
CA ASP A 14 -19.97 5.95 23.79
C ASP A 14 -18.75 6.54 24.49
N ALA A 15 -18.91 7.73 25.08
CA ALA A 15 -17.83 8.50 25.69
C ALA A 15 -17.27 7.89 26.99
N THR A 16 -17.98 6.96 27.63
CA THR A 16 -17.49 6.30 28.86
C THR A 16 -16.32 5.37 28.58
N GLN A 17 -16.15 4.96 27.33
CA GLN A 17 -15.07 4.09 26.88
C GLN A 17 -13.77 4.84 26.58
N LEU A 18 -13.72 6.18 26.67
CA LEU A 18 -12.51 6.96 26.39
C LEU A 18 -11.41 6.66 27.41
N LEU A 19 -10.17 6.55 26.92
CA LEU A 19 -8.97 6.46 27.73
C LEU A 19 -8.34 7.85 27.94
N PRO A 20 -7.49 8.02 28.97
CA PRO A 20 -6.77 9.27 29.17
C PRO A 20 -5.99 9.70 27.91
N GLY A 21 -6.20 10.95 27.48
CA GLY A 21 -5.57 11.50 26.28
C GLY A 21 -6.30 11.18 24.97
N GLU A 22 -7.44 10.50 25.02
CA GLU A 22 -8.34 10.34 23.87
C GLU A 22 -9.40 11.45 23.84
N THR A 23 -9.74 11.89 22.63
CA THR A 23 -10.85 12.81 22.37
C THR A 23 -11.96 12.08 21.64
N ALA A 24 -13.19 12.24 22.13
CA ALA A 24 -14.39 11.78 21.43
C ALA A 24 -14.64 12.61 20.17
N MET A 25 -14.71 11.95 19.02
CA MET A 25 -15.04 12.59 17.75
C MET A 25 -16.14 11.81 17.04
N THR A 26 -17.03 12.52 16.35
CA THR A 26 -18.09 11.90 15.53
C THR A 26 -17.58 11.54 14.14
N VAL A 27 -16.53 12.23 13.69
CA VAL A 27 -15.85 12.03 12.41
C VAL A 27 -14.35 11.96 12.67
N LEU A 28 -13.63 11.15 11.90
CA LEU A 28 -12.16 11.13 11.96
C LEU A 28 -11.59 12.42 11.36
N PRO A 29 -10.65 13.09 12.03
CA PRO A 29 -10.01 14.28 11.47
C PRO A 29 -9.34 14.00 10.13
N ASP A 30 -9.48 14.93 9.18
CA ASP A 30 -8.94 14.78 7.83
C ASP A 30 -7.43 14.56 7.82
N ASP A 31 -6.70 15.22 8.72
CA ASP A 31 -5.26 15.07 8.88
C ASP A 31 -4.87 13.69 9.42
N LEU A 32 -5.72 13.05 10.21
CA LEU A 32 -5.52 11.67 10.65
C LEU A 32 -5.81 10.71 9.50
N VAL A 33 -6.91 10.91 8.76
CA VAL A 33 -7.25 10.12 7.58
C VAL A 33 -6.13 10.18 6.54
N ALA A 34 -5.63 11.38 6.23
CA ALA A 34 -4.51 11.57 5.31
C ALA A 34 -3.25 10.81 5.75
N ARG A 35 -2.92 10.86 7.05
CA ARG A 35 -1.78 10.10 7.61
C ARG A 35 -1.96 8.59 7.49
N LEU A 36 -3.17 8.08 7.74
CA LEU A 36 -3.48 6.66 7.62
C LEU A 36 -3.36 6.18 6.18
N LYS A 37 -3.90 6.92 5.21
CA LYS A 37 -3.75 6.61 3.78
C LYS A 37 -2.28 6.51 3.36
N VAL A 38 -1.42 7.41 3.85
CA VAL A 38 0.03 7.37 3.57
C VAL A 38 0.68 6.10 4.12
N LEU A 39 0.27 5.67 5.32
CA LEU A 39 0.79 4.44 5.93
C LEU A 39 0.31 3.20 5.17
N GLU A 40 -0.97 3.15 4.81
CA GLU A 40 -1.58 2.08 4.03
C GLU A 40 -0.89 1.93 2.66
N ALA A 41 -0.76 3.02 1.91
CA ALA A 41 -0.08 3.01 0.61
C ALA A 41 1.40 2.55 0.70
N ARG A 42 2.10 2.83 1.80
CA ARG A 42 3.47 2.30 2.01
C ARG A 42 3.46 0.80 2.28
N SER A 43 2.48 0.32 3.06
CA SER A 43 2.30 -1.11 3.33
C SER A 43 1.97 -1.88 2.04
N ASP A 44 1.07 -1.34 1.22
CA ASP A 44 0.68 -1.93 -0.05
C ASP A 44 1.85 -1.99 -1.03
N ARG A 45 2.66 -0.92 -1.08
CA ARG A 45 3.91 -0.90 -1.87
C ARG A 45 4.84 -2.01 -1.41
N ASP A 46 5.03 -2.18 -0.11
CA ASP A 46 5.91 -3.22 0.44
C ASP A 46 5.37 -4.63 0.14
N LEU A 47 4.05 -4.81 0.11
CA LEU A 47 3.41 -6.05 -0.31
C LEU A 47 3.68 -6.35 -1.78
N GLU A 48 3.47 -5.39 -2.68
CA GLU A 48 3.70 -5.53 -4.12
C GLU A 48 5.17 -5.78 -4.46
N LEU A 49 6.08 -5.15 -3.72
CA LEU A 49 7.50 -5.46 -3.80
C LEU A 49 7.78 -6.89 -3.37
N ARG A 50 7.26 -7.35 -2.23
CA ARG A 50 7.45 -8.73 -1.79
C ARG A 50 6.86 -9.73 -2.78
N ALA A 51 5.67 -9.46 -3.30
CA ALA A 51 4.97 -10.32 -4.26
C ALA A 51 5.74 -10.45 -5.59
N SER A 52 6.49 -9.43 -5.98
CA SER A 52 7.32 -9.42 -7.19
C SER A 52 8.79 -9.76 -6.95
N ASP A 53 9.22 -10.13 -5.74
CA ASP A 53 10.64 -10.41 -5.45
C ASP A 53 11.18 -11.61 -6.23
N TRP A 54 10.37 -12.66 -6.40
CA TRP A 54 10.77 -13.87 -7.14
C TRP A 54 11.16 -13.56 -8.59
N THR A 55 10.57 -12.53 -9.21
CA THR A 55 10.85 -12.13 -10.60
C THR A 55 12.28 -11.62 -10.81
N GLN A 56 12.95 -11.23 -9.72
CA GLN A 56 14.31 -10.67 -9.73
C GLN A 56 15.39 -11.74 -9.62
N MET A 57 15.03 -12.98 -9.34
CA MET A 57 15.99 -14.07 -9.20
C MET A 57 16.57 -14.48 -10.58
N ALA A 58 17.83 -14.92 -10.57
CA ALA A 58 18.52 -15.31 -11.81
C ALA A 58 17.85 -16.53 -12.48
N ASP A 59 17.34 -17.46 -11.67
CA ASP A 59 16.65 -18.70 -12.07
C ASP A 59 15.15 -18.50 -12.29
N ALA A 60 14.61 -17.29 -12.08
CA ALA A 60 13.20 -17.02 -12.34
C ALA A 60 12.85 -17.38 -13.81
N PRO A 61 11.79 -18.15 -14.05
CA PRO A 61 11.41 -18.67 -15.38
C PRO A 61 10.77 -17.58 -16.27
N LEU A 62 11.38 -16.41 -16.31
CA LEU A 62 10.94 -15.24 -17.06
C LEU A 62 11.90 -14.97 -18.21
N THR A 63 11.34 -14.52 -19.33
CA THR A 63 12.14 -13.96 -20.42
C THR A 63 12.88 -12.70 -19.96
N ALA A 64 13.94 -12.32 -20.68
CA ALA A 64 14.67 -11.09 -20.38
C ALA A 64 13.77 -9.84 -20.41
N LEU A 65 12.78 -9.81 -21.31
CA LEU A 65 11.82 -8.71 -21.42
C LEU A 65 10.86 -8.64 -20.22
N GLU A 66 10.37 -9.79 -19.75
CA GLU A 66 9.53 -9.84 -18.54
C GLU A 66 10.31 -9.43 -17.30
N LYS A 67 11.56 -9.89 -17.14
CA LYS A 67 12.44 -9.45 -16.04
C LYS A 67 12.66 -7.94 -16.07
N ALA A 68 12.95 -7.36 -17.24
CA ALA A 68 13.11 -5.92 -17.40
C ALA A 68 11.81 -5.15 -17.07
N SER A 69 10.65 -5.69 -17.43
CA SER A 69 9.35 -5.09 -17.12
C SER A 69 9.09 -5.06 -15.61
N TYR A 70 9.39 -6.15 -14.90
CA TYR A 70 9.28 -6.19 -13.43
C TYR A 70 10.32 -5.31 -12.74
N GLN A 71 11.53 -5.17 -13.28
CA GLN A 71 12.51 -4.21 -12.76
C GLN A 71 11.98 -2.78 -12.84
N ALA A 72 11.41 -2.38 -13.98
CA ALA A 72 10.81 -1.06 -14.16
C ALA A 72 9.60 -0.85 -13.22
N TYR A 73 8.69 -1.83 -13.13
CA TYR A 73 7.55 -1.81 -12.21
C TYR A 73 8.00 -1.60 -10.75
N ARG A 74 8.97 -2.39 -10.30
CA ARG A 74 9.50 -2.33 -8.93
C ARG A 74 10.23 -1.03 -8.63
N GLN A 75 10.89 -0.43 -9.62
CA GLN A 75 11.49 0.89 -9.48
C GLN A 75 10.40 1.95 -9.30
N ALA A 76 9.37 1.93 -10.16
CA ALA A 76 8.24 2.86 -10.05
C ALA A 76 7.53 2.74 -8.68
N LEU A 77 7.36 1.53 -8.15
CA LEU A 77 6.84 1.32 -6.79
C LEU A 77 7.72 1.98 -5.71
N ARG A 78 9.04 1.90 -5.82
CA ARG A 78 9.97 2.55 -4.87
C ARG A 78 9.89 4.06 -4.93
N ASP A 79 9.59 4.60 -6.10
CA ASP A 79 9.52 6.03 -6.35
C ASP A 79 8.17 6.64 -5.93
N LEU A 80 7.11 5.83 -5.75
CA LEU A 80 5.76 6.29 -5.35
C LEU A 80 5.74 7.26 -4.14
N PRO A 81 6.41 7.00 -3.01
CA PRO A 81 6.35 7.90 -1.84
C PRO A 81 6.99 9.26 -2.07
N SER A 82 7.80 9.39 -3.13
CA SER A 82 8.43 10.65 -3.55
C SER A 82 7.60 11.38 -4.62
N ALA A 83 6.55 10.76 -5.15
CA ALA A 83 5.68 11.37 -6.15
C ALA A 83 4.84 12.50 -5.52
N PRO A 84 4.71 13.66 -6.20
CA PRO A 84 3.78 14.70 -5.79
C PRO A 84 2.35 14.17 -5.72
N GLY A 85 1.67 14.40 -4.60
CA GLY A 85 0.29 13.92 -4.39
C GLY A 85 0.18 12.54 -3.75
N PHE A 86 1.28 11.87 -3.41
CA PHE A 86 1.23 10.60 -2.67
C PHE A 86 0.44 10.77 -1.36
N PRO A 87 -0.53 9.87 -1.05
CA PRO A 87 -0.74 8.54 -1.65
C PRO A 87 -1.76 8.50 -2.79
N ASP A 88 -2.45 9.60 -3.10
CA ASP A 88 -3.52 9.67 -4.10
C ASP A 88 -2.93 9.85 -5.53
N VAL A 89 -2.01 8.96 -5.92
CA VAL A 89 -1.34 8.93 -7.23
C VAL A 89 -1.62 7.62 -7.96
N PRO A 90 -1.62 7.61 -9.31
CA PRO A 90 -1.75 6.37 -10.07
C PRO A 90 -0.59 5.41 -9.76
N TRP A 91 -0.94 4.16 -9.48
CA TRP A 91 0.04 3.09 -9.27
C TRP A 91 0.56 2.54 -10.60
N PRO A 92 1.83 2.10 -10.66
CA PRO A 92 2.35 1.48 -11.86
C PRO A 92 1.55 0.20 -12.18
N PRO A 93 1.23 -0.08 -13.45
CA PRO A 93 0.51 -1.29 -13.81
C PRO A 93 1.39 -2.52 -13.60
N VAL A 94 0.81 -3.59 -13.06
CA VAL A 94 1.51 -4.87 -12.89
C VAL A 94 1.86 -5.44 -14.28
N PRO A 95 3.13 -5.84 -14.52
CA PRO A 95 3.53 -6.46 -15.78
C PRO A 95 2.78 -7.79 -16.02
N VAL A 96 2.42 -8.04 -17.28
CA VAL A 96 1.80 -9.30 -17.70
C VAL A 96 2.90 -10.29 -18.12
N ILE A 97 2.89 -11.47 -17.52
CA ILE A 97 3.71 -12.63 -17.93
C ILE A 97 2.91 -13.39 -18.98
N LYS A 98 3.52 -13.74 -20.11
CA LYS A 98 2.86 -14.60 -21.11
C LYS A 98 3.04 -16.06 -20.68
N ASP A 99 1.95 -16.84 -20.74
CA ASP A 99 1.75 -18.15 -20.07
C ASP A 99 3.01 -19.02 -19.87
N GLY A 100 3.24 -19.44 -18.61
CA GLY A 100 4.21 -20.49 -18.27
C GLY A 100 4.96 -20.35 -16.94
N ALA A 101 4.89 -19.19 -16.28
CA ALA A 101 5.74 -18.90 -15.12
C ALA A 101 4.95 -18.26 -13.97
N ALA A 102 4.32 -19.10 -13.14
CA ALA A 102 3.81 -18.76 -11.80
C ALA A 102 2.97 -17.47 -11.70
N SER A 103 1.71 -17.52 -12.14
CA SER A 103 0.70 -16.53 -11.75
C SER A 103 0.25 -16.77 -10.31
N ASN A 104 1.04 -16.32 -9.34
CA ASN A 104 0.61 -16.23 -7.93
C ASN A 104 0.83 -14.78 -7.45
N GLY A 105 0.07 -13.85 -8.01
CA GLY A 105 0.01 -12.48 -7.54
C GLY A 105 -1.35 -11.94 -7.86
N GLN A 106 -2.32 -12.15 -6.97
CA GLN A 106 -3.53 -11.36 -6.98
C GLN A 106 -3.10 -9.92 -6.71
N GLY A 107 -2.82 -9.17 -7.78
CA GLY A 107 -2.64 -7.73 -7.70
C GLY A 107 -3.92 -7.18 -7.10
N THR A 108 -3.82 -6.59 -5.92
CA THR A 108 -4.93 -5.88 -5.32
C THR A 108 -5.37 -4.80 -6.29
N ILE A 109 -6.59 -4.89 -6.78
CA ILE A 109 -7.21 -3.83 -7.58
C ILE A 109 -7.38 -2.65 -6.61
N HIS A 110 -6.49 -1.67 -6.69
CA HIS A 110 -6.67 -0.40 -6.00
C HIS A 110 -7.78 0.37 -6.73
N PRO A 111 -8.90 0.72 -6.06
CA PRO A 111 -10.00 1.48 -6.65
C PRO A 111 -9.65 2.95 -6.93
#